data_AF-A0A7X6SVY4-F1
#
_entry.id   AF-A0A7X6SVY4-F1
#
_cell.length_a   1.000
_cell.length_b   1.000
_cell.length_c   1.000
_cell.angle_alpha   90.00
_cell.angle_beta   90.00
_cell.angle_gamma   90.00
#
_symmetry.space_group_name_H-M   'P 1'
#
loop_
_entity.id
_entity.type
_entity.pdbx_description
1 polymer ?
#
loop_
_entity_poly.entity_id
_entity_poly.type
_entity_poly.pdbx_seq_one_letter_code
_entity_poly.pdbx_strand_id
1 'polypeptide(L)'
;MRVWGWYLGIAAVLAACWFWLWTNFHLVPDPMPIHFTLDGQPDAWATKSLPSALSLTGLPTLMLGIVGAAAVGLTSVSAREAGERQKMISTGFGPVLSRWMFWISTIIVVSFTASLLGHYGPLNDLLMVSGLILSTVFFGLRIRTLYRRVSAVYPPGEKEQHMRYGFYWNRDDPDTVVSLENGMSTTLNFARPGAWGILALLLALPTLVIILGLLAG
;
A
#
# COMPACT_ATOMS: atom_id res chain seq x y z
N MET A 1 -14.27 -0.61 -14.81
CA MET A 1 -13.70 0.75 -14.75
C MET A 1 -12.31 0.74 -15.36
N ARG A 2 -11.99 1.72 -16.22
CA ARG A 2 -10.61 2.01 -16.64
C ARG A 2 -9.77 2.38 -15.41
N VAL A 3 -8.45 2.15 -15.45
CA VAL A 3 -7.53 2.38 -14.31
C VAL A 3 -7.75 3.74 -13.64
N TRP A 4 -7.90 4.81 -14.43
CA TRP A 4 -8.16 6.17 -13.94
C TRP A 4 -9.47 6.35 -13.19
N GLY A 5 -10.48 5.52 -13.46
CA GLY A 5 -11.76 5.56 -12.74
C GLY A 5 -11.59 5.23 -11.25
N TRP A 6 -10.62 4.40 -10.87
CA TRP A 6 -10.34 4.09 -9.47
C TRP A 6 -9.72 5.28 -8.73
N TYR A 7 -8.80 6.00 -9.37
CA TYR A 7 -8.19 7.20 -8.77
C TYR A 7 -9.17 8.36 -8.65
N LEU A 8 -10.07 8.54 -9.63
CA LEU A 8 -11.22 9.44 -9.49
C LEU A 8 -12.15 8.99 -8.37
N GLY A 9 -12.30 7.68 -8.18
CA GLY A 9 -13.01 7.10 -7.04
C GLY A 9 -12.38 7.48 -5.70
N ILE A 10 -11.05 7.45 -5.57
CA ILE A 10 -10.35 7.90 -4.36
C ILE A 10 -10.66 9.36 -4.07
N ALA A 11 -10.58 10.23 -5.09
CA ALA A 11 -10.91 11.65 -4.93
C ALA A 11 -12.38 11.86 -4.55
N ALA A 12 -13.30 11.09 -5.12
CA ALA A 12 -14.72 11.16 -4.80
C ALA A 12 -15.02 10.73 -3.36
N VAL A 13 -14.43 9.63 -2.90
CA VAL A 13 -14.59 9.16 -1.50
C VAL A 13 -13.98 10.17 -0.53
N LEU A 14 -12.80 10.70 -0.83
CA LEU A 14 -12.18 11.75 -0.02
C LEU A 14 -13.07 12.99 0.07
N ALA A 15 -13.61 13.46 -1.06
CA ALA A 15 -14.52 14.60 -1.08
C ALA A 15 -15.79 14.33 -0.27
N ALA A 16 -16.34 13.12 -0.34
CA ALA A 16 -17.49 12.72 0.47
C ALA A 16 -17.18 12.71 1.98
N CYS A 17 -16.02 12.15 2.38
CA CYS A 17 -15.57 12.17 3.77
C CYS A 17 -15.31 13.60 4.27
N TRP A 18 -14.68 14.45 3.47
CA TRP A 18 -14.48 15.86 3.80
C TRP A 18 -15.78 16.64 3.93
N PHE A 19 -16.72 16.41 3.01
CA PHE A 19 -18.05 17.02 3.10
C PHE A 19 -18.75 16.58 4.38
N TRP A 20 -18.73 15.29 4.70
CA TRP A 20 -19.31 14.73 5.92
C TRP A 20 -18.65 15.29 7.19
N LEU A 21 -17.32 15.37 7.20
CA LEU A 21 -16.54 15.92 8.31
C LEU A 21 -16.84 17.42 8.50
N TRP A 22 -16.98 18.17 7.41
CA TRP A 22 -17.30 19.60 7.45
C TRP A 22 -18.70 19.87 8.02
N THR A 23 -19.72 19.15 7.56
CA THR A 23 -21.10 19.30 8.06
C THR A 23 -21.23 18.87 9.52
N ASN A 24 -20.40 17.91 9.95
CA ASN A 24 -20.39 17.39 11.31
C ASN A 24 -19.21 17.91 12.15
N PHE A 25 -18.56 19.00 11.74
CA PHE A 25 -17.33 19.47 12.40
C PHE A 25 -17.55 19.89 13.86
N HIS A 26 -18.79 20.22 14.23
CA HIS A 26 -19.17 20.49 15.61
C HIS A 26 -18.98 19.28 16.54
N LEU A 27 -19.05 18.04 16.03
CA LEU A 27 -18.83 16.80 16.79
C LEU A 27 -17.35 16.51 17.06
N VAL A 28 -16.43 17.09 16.30
CA VAL A 28 -14.99 16.88 16.49
C VAL A 28 -14.58 17.46 17.86
N PRO A 29 -13.89 16.69 18.73
CA PRO A 29 -13.45 17.18 20.04
C PRO A 29 -12.52 18.40 19.95
N ASP A 30 -12.53 19.23 21.00
CA ASP A 30 -11.51 20.25 21.25
C ASP A 30 -10.90 20.02 22.65
N PRO A 31 -9.63 19.58 22.75
CA PRO A 31 -8.67 19.40 21.66
C PRO A 31 -9.00 18.20 20.75
N MET A 32 -8.50 18.22 19.52
CA MET A 32 -8.73 17.18 18.50
C MET A 32 -7.68 16.06 18.60
N PRO A 33 -8.08 14.78 18.54
CA PRO A 33 -7.11 13.68 18.58
C PRO A 33 -6.32 13.59 17.26
N ILE A 34 -5.01 13.35 17.37
CA ILE A 34 -4.08 13.22 16.23
C ILE A 34 -3.26 11.92 16.25
N HIS A 35 -3.27 11.20 17.36
CA HIS A 35 -2.69 9.87 17.51
C HIS A 35 -3.60 9.00 18.38
N PHE A 36 -3.53 7.69 18.17
CA PHE A 36 -4.33 6.69 18.87
C PHE A 36 -3.43 5.53 19.31
N THR A 37 -3.67 5.03 20.53
CA THR A 37 -2.99 3.87 21.08
C THR A 37 -3.47 2.56 20.45
N LEU A 38 -2.82 1.44 20.82
CA LEU A 38 -3.24 0.10 20.37
C LEU A 38 -4.66 -0.28 20.82
N ASP A 39 -5.15 0.30 21.91
CA ASP A 39 -6.52 0.09 22.41
C ASP A 39 -7.55 1.03 21.74
N GLY A 40 -7.10 1.82 20.75
CA GLY A 40 -7.92 2.75 19.98
C GLY A 40 -8.28 4.03 20.72
N GLN A 41 -7.62 4.30 21.85
CA GLN A 41 -7.84 5.51 22.64
C GLN A 41 -6.89 6.62 22.19
N PRO A 42 -7.34 7.88 22.13
CA PRO A 42 -6.47 8.99 21.79
C PRO A 42 -5.45 9.29 22.89
N ASP A 43 -4.18 9.41 22.53
CA ASP A 43 -3.04 9.74 23.43
C ASP A 43 -2.29 11.02 23.02
N ALA A 44 -2.48 11.52 21.79
CA ALA A 44 -1.96 12.82 21.37
C ALA A 44 -3.07 13.71 20.79
N TRP A 45 -2.96 15.00 21.09
CA TRP A 45 -4.00 15.99 20.86
C TRP A 45 -3.45 17.28 20.23
N ALA A 46 -4.26 17.95 19.42
CA ALA A 46 -3.93 19.22 18.80
C ALA A 46 -5.10 20.21 18.89
N THR A 47 -4.84 21.50 18.70
CA THR A 47 -5.90 22.52 18.64
C THR A 47 -6.89 22.19 17.54
N LYS A 48 -8.19 22.21 17.87
CA LYS A 48 -9.25 21.96 16.89
C LYS A 48 -9.22 23.02 15.79
N SER A 49 -9.04 22.57 14.56
CA SER A 49 -9.19 23.42 13.38
C SER A 49 -9.66 22.59 12.19
N LEU A 50 -10.49 23.19 11.33
CA LEU A 50 -10.95 22.52 10.12
C LEU A 50 -9.77 22.14 9.19
N PRO A 51 -8.76 23.01 8.97
CA PRO A 51 -7.57 22.62 8.21
C PRO A 51 -6.84 21.40 8.77
N SER A 52 -6.67 21.32 10.10
CA SER A 52 -6.03 20.17 10.75
C SER A 52 -6.84 18.88 10.58
N ALA A 53 -8.17 18.95 10.67
CA ALA A 53 -9.04 17.79 10.51
C ALA A 53 -9.04 17.28 9.04
N LEU A 54 -9.06 18.20 8.07
CA LEU A 54 -8.99 17.86 6.64
C LEU A 54 -7.61 17.32 6.24
N SER A 55 -6.53 17.86 6.82
CA SER A 55 -5.17 17.38 6.52
C SER A 55 -4.92 15.98 7.07
N LEU A 56 -5.41 15.68 8.28
CA LEU A 56 -5.26 14.37 8.91
C LEU A 56 -5.91 13.24 8.10
N THR A 57 -7.09 13.49 7.51
CA THR A 57 -7.78 12.51 6.66
C THR A 57 -7.31 12.56 5.20
N GLY A 58 -6.93 13.74 4.72
CA GLY A 58 -6.61 13.99 3.32
C GLY A 58 -5.20 13.60 2.91
N LEU A 59 -4.18 13.97 3.70
CA LEU A 59 -2.78 13.76 3.29
C LEU A 59 -2.45 12.28 3.04
N PRO A 60 -2.77 11.32 3.95
CA PRO A 60 -2.49 9.91 3.70
C PRO A 60 -3.21 9.39 2.45
N THR A 61 -4.47 9.79 2.28
CA THR A 61 -5.33 9.37 1.17
C THR A 61 -4.82 9.88 -0.17
N LEU A 62 -4.43 11.15 -0.24
CA LEU A 62 -3.86 11.77 -1.45
C LEU A 62 -2.49 11.18 -1.78
N MET A 63 -1.62 10.97 -0.78
CA MET A 63 -0.32 10.32 -0.97
C MET A 63 -0.47 8.93 -1.57
N LEU A 64 -1.38 8.11 -1.04
CA LEU A 64 -1.66 6.78 -1.60
C LEU A 64 -2.19 6.86 -3.04
N GLY A 65 -3.08 7.80 -3.33
CA GLY A 65 -3.58 8.03 -4.69
C GLY A 65 -2.47 8.40 -5.67
N ILE A 66 -1.59 9.32 -5.29
CA ILE A 66 -0.44 9.77 -6.11
C ILE A 66 0.55 8.64 -6.32
N VAL A 67 0.96 7.95 -5.25
CA VAL A 67 1.91 6.83 -5.31
C VAL A 67 1.35 5.70 -6.17
N GLY A 68 0.08 5.35 -6.01
CA GLY A 68 -0.58 4.36 -6.84
C GLY A 68 -0.60 4.74 -8.32
N ALA A 69 -1.00 5.99 -8.63
CA ALA A 69 -1.04 6.49 -10.00
C ALA A 69 0.36 6.51 -10.64
N ALA A 70 1.38 6.95 -9.88
CA ALA A 70 2.78 6.93 -10.31
C ALA A 70 3.28 5.50 -10.56
N ALA A 71 2.98 4.55 -9.66
CA ALA A 71 3.37 3.15 -9.81
C ALA A 71 2.75 2.51 -11.06
N VAL A 72 1.47 2.78 -11.34
CA VAL A 72 0.82 2.35 -12.60
C VAL A 72 1.49 3.00 -13.80
N GLY A 73 1.74 4.31 -13.75
CA GLY A 73 2.40 5.07 -14.82
C GLY A 73 3.78 4.50 -15.16
N LEU A 74 4.64 4.35 -14.16
CA LEU A 74 5.98 3.79 -14.30
C LEU A 74 5.93 2.36 -14.84
N THR A 75 5.08 1.51 -14.29
CA THR A 75 4.91 0.13 -14.79
C THR A 75 4.49 0.11 -16.26
N SER A 76 3.60 1.02 -16.67
CA SER A 76 3.16 1.13 -18.06
C SER A 76 4.24 1.63 -19.01
N VAL A 77 5.16 2.48 -18.54
CA VAL A 77 6.31 2.96 -19.30
C VAL A 77 7.32 1.82 -19.45
N SER A 78 7.70 1.15 -18.36
CA SER A 78 8.62 0.01 -18.37
C SER A 78 8.11 -1.13 -19.26
N ALA A 79 6.80 -1.31 -19.38
CA ALA A 79 6.19 -2.33 -20.24
C ALA A 79 6.39 -2.09 -21.75
N ARG A 80 6.71 -0.87 -22.18
CA ARG A 80 6.84 -0.53 -23.61
C ARG A 80 8.10 -1.13 -24.24
N GLU A 81 9.16 -1.21 -23.46
CA GLU A 81 10.46 -1.75 -23.88
C GLU A 81 10.61 -3.23 -23.49
N ALA A 82 9.57 -3.80 -22.87
CA ALA A 82 9.60 -5.14 -22.32
C ALA A 82 9.22 -6.23 -23.32
N GLY A 83 9.72 -7.44 -23.07
CA GLY A 83 9.28 -8.65 -23.77
C GLY A 83 7.78 -8.92 -23.60
N GLU A 84 7.19 -9.71 -24.50
CA GLU A 84 5.73 -9.91 -24.59
C GLU A 84 5.09 -10.36 -23.27
N ARG A 85 5.76 -11.28 -22.56
CA ARG A 85 5.32 -11.77 -21.24
C ARG A 85 5.17 -10.63 -20.23
N GLN A 86 6.22 -9.83 -20.07
CA GLN A 86 6.25 -8.75 -19.10
C GLN A 86 5.29 -7.62 -19.49
N LYS A 87 5.15 -7.35 -20.79
CA LYS A 87 4.13 -6.43 -21.30
C LYS A 87 2.71 -6.87 -20.91
N MET A 88 2.42 -8.17 -20.97
CA MET A 88 1.13 -8.72 -20.56
C MET A 88 0.91 -8.62 -19.05
N ILE A 89 1.93 -8.93 -18.24
CA ILE A 89 1.89 -8.77 -16.77
C ILE A 89 1.62 -7.31 -16.41
N SER A 90 2.43 -6.39 -16.93
CA SER A 90 2.33 -4.96 -16.63
C SER A 90 0.99 -4.35 -17.04
N THR A 91 0.45 -4.76 -18.19
CA THR A 91 -0.88 -4.32 -18.65
C THR A 91 -1.99 -4.83 -17.73
N GLY A 92 -1.89 -6.07 -17.26
CA GLY A 92 -2.84 -6.65 -16.32
C GLY A 92 -2.68 -6.13 -14.88
N PHE A 93 -1.49 -5.68 -14.51
CA PHE A 93 -1.15 -5.21 -13.17
C PHE A 93 -1.86 -3.90 -12.82
N GLY A 94 -1.87 -2.93 -13.74
CA GLY A 94 -2.44 -1.60 -13.50
C GLY A 94 -3.88 -1.61 -12.97
N PRO A 95 -4.84 -2.33 -13.57
CA PRO A 95 -6.20 -2.47 -13.06
C PRO A 95 -6.32 -3.17 -11.70
N VAL A 96 -5.39 -4.07 -11.37
CA VAL A 96 -5.37 -4.78 -10.08
C VAL A 96 -4.83 -3.87 -8.98
N LEU A 97 -3.71 -3.19 -9.25
CA LEU A 97 -3.09 -2.23 -8.34
C LEU A 97 -4.04 -1.05 -8.06
N SER A 98 -4.61 -0.43 -9.09
CA SER A 98 -5.49 0.73 -8.91
C SER A 98 -6.74 0.42 -8.08
N ARG A 99 -7.30 -0.79 -8.21
CA ARG A 99 -8.40 -1.25 -7.35
C ARG A 99 -7.97 -1.46 -5.90
N TRP A 100 -6.80 -2.02 -5.67
CA TRP A 100 -6.26 -2.20 -4.32
C TRP A 100 -5.99 -0.85 -3.65
N MET A 101 -5.35 0.09 -4.37
CA MET A 101 -5.14 1.48 -3.93
C MET A 101 -6.46 2.15 -3.55
N PHE A 102 -7.50 2.02 -4.39
CA PHE A 102 -8.82 2.54 -4.07
C PHE A 102 -9.37 2.01 -2.74
N TRP A 103 -9.31 0.69 -2.51
CA TRP A 103 -9.86 0.10 -1.30
C TRP A 103 -9.06 0.48 -0.05
N ILE A 104 -7.73 0.44 -0.08
CA ILE A 104 -6.93 0.83 1.10
C ILE A 104 -7.14 2.32 1.43
N SER A 105 -7.18 3.20 0.41
CA SER A 105 -7.46 4.61 0.61
C SER A 105 -8.86 4.85 1.18
N THR A 106 -9.86 4.13 0.69
CA THR A 106 -11.25 4.19 1.19
C THR A 106 -11.32 3.76 2.65
N ILE A 107 -10.70 2.63 3.00
CA ILE A 107 -10.71 2.11 4.36
C ILE A 107 -10.04 3.11 5.31
N ILE A 108 -8.88 3.65 4.94
CA ILE A 108 -8.14 4.61 5.75
C ILE A 108 -8.95 5.90 5.94
N VAL A 109 -9.41 6.53 4.86
CA VAL A 109 -10.11 7.83 4.96
C VAL A 109 -11.43 7.72 5.71
N VAL A 110 -12.18 6.62 5.54
CA VAL A 110 -13.42 6.38 6.27
C VAL A 110 -13.13 6.16 7.75
N SER A 111 -12.15 5.31 8.09
CA SER A 111 -11.83 5.00 9.48
C SER A 111 -11.31 6.23 10.23
N PHE A 112 -10.44 7.03 9.62
CA PHE A 112 -9.94 8.26 10.23
C PHE A 112 -11.04 9.32 10.39
N THR A 113 -11.93 9.45 9.40
CA THR A 113 -13.09 10.35 9.50
C THR A 113 -14.03 9.91 10.63
N ALA A 114 -14.29 8.61 10.75
CA ALA A 114 -15.10 8.05 11.82
C ALA A 114 -14.48 8.29 13.21
N SER A 115 -13.17 8.07 13.36
CA SER A 115 -12.43 8.35 14.60
C SER A 115 -12.55 9.82 15.02
N LEU A 116 -12.38 10.77 14.09
CA LEU A 116 -12.51 12.20 14.37
C LEU A 116 -13.93 12.60 14.82
N LEU A 117 -14.96 11.87 14.38
CA LEU A 117 -16.35 12.09 14.75
C LEU A 117 -16.78 11.31 15.99
N GLY A 118 -15.82 10.75 16.75
CA GLY A 118 -16.08 10.08 18.02
C GLY A 118 -16.32 8.57 17.92
N HIS A 119 -16.21 7.97 16.72
CA HIS A 119 -16.28 6.52 16.53
C HIS A 119 -14.89 5.87 16.61
N TYR A 120 -14.06 6.29 17.55
CA TYR A 120 -12.77 5.66 17.83
C TYR A 120 -12.95 4.45 18.78
N GLY A 121 -11.91 3.62 18.89
CA GLY A 121 -11.89 2.44 19.75
C GLY A 121 -11.85 1.11 19.00
N PRO A 122 -11.89 -0.02 19.74
CA PRO A 122 -11.48 -1.33 19.21
C PRO A 122 -12.26 -1.82 18.00
N LEU A 123 -13.54 -1.44 17.88
CA LEU A 123 -14.36 -1.84 16.74
C LEU A 123 -13.91 -1.16 15.44
N ASN A 124 -13.68 0.16 15.46
CA ASN A 124 -13.22 0.89 14.28
C ASN A 124 -11.84 0.41 13.84
N ASP A 125 -10.93 0.19 14.79
CA ASP A 125 -9.58 -0.31 14.51
C ASP A 125 -9.62 -1.74 13.97
N LEU A 126 -10.46 -2.61 14.54
CA LEU A 126 -10.68 -3.95 14.02
C LEU A 126 -11.20 -3.92 12.58
N LEU A 127 -12.18 -3.07 12.27
CA LEU A 127 -12.72 -2.92 10.92
C LEU A 127 -11.68 -2.37 9.95
N MET A 128 -10.90 -1.37 10.36
CA MET A 128 -9.81 -0.81 9.56
C MET A 128 -8.75 -1.88 9.27
N VAL A 129 -8.20 -2.51 10.30
CA VAL A 129 -7.12 -3.50 10.18
C VAL A 129 -7.59 -4.73 9.40
N SER A 130 -8.75 -5.30 9.74
CA SER A 130 -9.31 -6.44 9.01
C SER A 130 -9.62 -6.08 7.56
N GLY A 131 -10.16 -4.88 7.31
CA GLY A 131 -10.38 -4.37 5.95
C GLY A 131 -9.08 -4.28 5.15
N LEU A 132 -8.01 -3.73 5.74
CA LEU A 132 -6.71 -3.62 5.10
C LEU A 132 -6.08 -4.99 4.82
N ILE A 133 -6.18 -5.93 5.77
CA ILE A 133 -5.72 -7.31 5.60
C ILE A 133 -6.49 -7.98 4.46
N LEU A 134 -7.83 -7.94 4.50
CA LEU A 134 -8.68 -8.57 3.47
C LEU A 134 -8.44 -7.96 2.08
N SER A 135 -8.32 -6.63 2.00
CA SER A 135 -7.99 -5.91 0.76
C SER A 135 -6.64 -6.38 0.19
N THR A 136 -5.63 -6.54 1.05
CA THR A 136 -4.28 -6.98 0.67
C THR A 136 -4.25 -8.47 0.27
N VAL A 137 -4.96 -9.34 1.00
CA VAL A 137 -5.13 -10.75 0.64
C VAL A 137 -5.80 -10.85 -0.73
N PHE A 138 -6.88 -10.10 -0.96
CA PHE A 138 -7.57 -10.10 -2.23
C PHE A 138 -6.66 -9.61 -3.36
N PHE A 139 -5.89 -8.54 -3.14
CA PHE A 139 -4.87 -8.08 -4.07
C PHE A 139 -3.88 -9.20 -4.43
N GLY A 140 -3.31 -9.89 -3.43
CA GLY A 140 -2.41 -11.02 -3.64
C GLY A 140 -3.03 -12.15 -4.46
N LEU A 141 -4.29 -12.51 -4.18
CA LEU A 141 -5.02 -13.52 -4.95
C LEU A 141 -5.25 -13.09 -6.41
N ARG A 142 -5.56 -11.80 -6.65
CA ARG A 142 -5.73 -11.24 -8.00
C ARG A 142 -4.43 -11.22 -8.78
N ILE A 143 -3.32 -10.85 -8.13
CA ILE A 143 -1.98 -10.90 -8.71
C ILE A 143 -1.61 -12.34 -9.04
N ARG A 144 -1.77 -13.29 -8.10
CA ARG A 144 -1.53 -14.71 -8.37
C ARG A 144 -2.32 -15.22 -9.57
N THR A 145 -3.59 -14.83 -9.68
CA THR A 145 -4.44 -15.20 -10.81
C THR A 145 -3.94 -14.60 -12.12
N LEU A 146 -3.48 -13.35 -12.12
CA LEU A 146 -2.86 -12.70 -13.28
C LEU A 146 -1.61 -13.46 -13.73
N TYR A 147 -0.67 -13.72 -12.82
CA TYR A 147 0.55 -14.46 -13.12
C TYR A 147 0.24 -15.85 -13.68
N ARG A 148 -0.69 -16.60 -13.07
CA ARG A 148 -1.10 -17.91 -13.60
C ARG A 148 -1.64 -17.86 -15.03
N ARG A 149 -2.40 -16.82 -15.39
CA ARG A 149 -2.94 -16.65 -16.75
C ARG A 149 -1.83 -16.35 -17.74
N VAL A 150 -0.89 -15.48 -17.38
CA VAL A 150 0.26 -15.16 -18.24
C VAL A 150 1.14 -16.39 -18.41
N SER A 151 1.47 -17.10 -17.32
CA SER A 151 2.31 -18.31 -17.37
C SER A 151 1.72 -19.44 -18.22
N ALA A 152 0.41 -19.48 -18.39
CA ALA A 152 -0.24 -20.46 -19.28
C ALA A 152 0.00 -20.18 -20.77
N VAL A 153 0.30 -18.93 -21.15
CA VAL A 153 0.59 -18.52 -22.54
C VAL A 153 2.09 -18.34 -22.76
N TYR A 154 2.79 -17.76 -21.77
CA TYR A 154 4.22 -17.47 -21.78
C TYR A 154 4.87 -18.13 -20.56
N PRO A 155 5.44 -19.34 -20.71
CA PRO A 155 6.09 -20.04 -19.60
C PRO A 155 7.17 -19.18 -18.92
N PRO A 156 7.34 -19.30 -17.59
CA PRO A 156 8.36 -18.56 -16.86
C PRO A 156 9.77 -18.94 -17.34
N GLY A 157 10.67 -17.96 -17.36
CA GLY A 157 12.08 -18.18 -17.67
C GLY A 157 12.78 -19.02 -16.59
N GLU A 158 13.97 -19.54 -16.89
CA GLU A 158 14.75 -20.41 -15.97
C GLU A 158 14.93 -19.80 -14.57
N LYS A 159 15.35 -18.53 -14.48
CA LYS A 159 15.48 -17.83 -13.20
C LYS A 159 14.17 -17.71 -12.42
N GLU A 160 13.03 -17.54 -13.10
CA GLU A 160 11.74 -17.46 -12.43
C GLU A 160 11.30 -18.80 -11.81
N GLN A 161 11.81 -19.93 -12.28
CA GLN A 161 11.52 -21.24 -11.69
C GLN A 161 12.10 -21.38 -10.26
N HIS A 162 13.10 -20.56 -9.94
CA HIS A 162 13.66 -20.47 -8.59
C HIS A 162 12.89 -19.49 -7.68
N MET A 163 11.80 -18.85 -8.15
CA MET A 163 10.93 -18.05 -7.27
C MET A 163 10.06 -18.94 -6.39
N ARG A 164 10.20 -18.78 -5.07
CA ARG A 164 9.42 -19.47 -4.04
C ARG A 164 8.68 -18.44 -3.20
N TYR A 165 7.35 -18.57 -3.12
CA TYR A 165 6.48 -17.66 -2.35
C TYR A 165 6.67 -16.17 -2.69
N GLY A 166 7.10 -15.84 -3.91
CA GLY A 166 7.39 -14.46 -4.33
C GLY A 166 8.83 -13.99 -4.13
N PHE A 167 9.71 -14.83 -3.55
CA PHE A 167 11.11 -14.52 -3.31
C PHE A 167 12.02 -15.42 -4.16
N TYR A 168 13.09 -14.87 -4.72
CA TYR A 168 14.07 -15.66 -5.47
C TYR A 168 14.97 -16.45 -4.51
N TRP A 169 15.08 -17.76 -4.76
CA TRP A 169 15.86 -18.66 -3.93
C TRP A 169 16.67 -19.63 -4.79
N ASN A 170 17.94 -19.29 -5.05
CA ASN A 170 18.85 -20.16 -5.78
C ASN A 170 20.22 -20.21 -5.08
N ARG A 171 20.62 -21.41 -4.61
CA ARG A 171 21.92 -21.63 -3.95
C ARG A 171 23.08 -21.72 -4.94
N ASP A 172 22.79 -22.02 -6.20
CA ASP A 172 23.80 -22.17 -7.25
C ASP A 172 24.15 -20.82 -7.88
N ASP A 173 23.24 -19.84 -7.79
CA ASP A 173 23.45 -18.46 -8.25
C ASP A 173 24.28 -17.66 -7.21
N PRO A 174 25.53 -17.24 -7.53
CA PRO A 174 26.39 -16.52 -6.59
C PRO A 174 25.90 -15.10 -6.29
N ASP A 175 25.04 -14.53 -7.14
CA ASP A 175 24.63 -13.14 -7.03
C ASP A 175 23.67 -12.93 -5.85
N THR A 176 23.91 -11.87 -5.07
CA THR A 176 22.99 -11.42 -4.02
C THR A 176 21.83 -10.61 -4.59
N VAL A 177 22.10 -9.85 -5.66
CA VAL A 177 21.14 -9.02 -6.38
C VAL A 177 21.03 -9.58 -7.79
N VAL A 178 19.86 -10.12 -8.14
CA VAL A 178 19.67 -10.90 -9.36
C VAL A 178 18.76 -10.14 -10.31
N SER A 179 19.26 -9.92 -11.52
CA SER A 179 18.46 -9.41 -12.63
C SER A 179 17.60 -10.53 -13.22
N LEU A 180 16.28 -10.32 -13.19
CA LEU A 180 15.25 -11.11 -13.82
C LEU A 180 14.86 -10.48 -15.17
N GLU A 181 14.32 -11.33 -16.07
CA GLU A 181 13.76 -10.91 -17.36
C GLU A 181 14.68 -9.95 -18.15
N ASN A 182 15.95 -10.34 -18.32
CA ASN A 182 16.96 -9.58 -19.05
C ASN A 182 17.24 -8.17 -18.48
N GLY A 183 17.11 -7.97 -17.17
CA GLY A 183 17.48 -6.72 -16.50
C GLY A 183 16.33 -5.74 -16.26
N MET A 184 15.10 -6.10 -16.63
CA MET A 184 13.93 -5.25 -16.42
C MET A 184 13.40 -5.28 -14.98
N SER A 185 13.68 -6.34 -14.23
CA SER A 185 13.36 -6.41 -12.82
C SER A 185 14.53 -6.99 -12.05
N THR A 186 14.69 -6.53 -10.82
CA THR A 186 15.77 -6.95 -9.94
C THR A 186 15.17 -7.49 -8.64
N THR A 187 15.75 -8.55 -8.12
CA THR A 187 15.33 -9.17 -6.86
C THR A 187 16.54 -9.53 -6.01
N LEU A 188 16.29 -9.82 -4.74
CA LEU A 188 17.32 -10.32 -3.83
C LEU A 188 17.30 -11.85 -3.80
N ASN A 189 18.47 -12.47 -3.80
CA ASN A 189 18.62 -13.90 -3.63
C ASN A 189 18.66 -14.26 -2.14
N PHE A 190 17.52 -14.67 -1.60
CA PHE A 190 17.39 -15.01 -0.18
C PHE A 190 18.10 -16.31 0.23
N ALA A 191 18.66 -17.06 -0.73
CA ALA A 191 19.60 -18.13 -0.45
C ALA A 191 20.98 -17.61 0.01
N ARG A 192 21.25 -16.30 -0.12
CA ARG A 192 22.52 -15.66 0.23
C ARG A 192 22.39 -14.81 1.51
N PRO A 193 23.39 -14.83 2.41
CA PRO A 193 23.37 -14.01 3.62
C PRO A 193 23.35 -12.51 3.33
N GLY A 194 23.96 -12.08 2.21
CA GLY A 194 23.95 -10.67 1.80
C GLY A 194 22.54 -10.10 1.59
N ALA A 195 21.60 -10.90 1.08
CA ALA A 195 20.22 -10.46 0.89
C ALA A 195 19.52 -10.13 2.22
N TRP A 196 19.79 -10.93 3.25
CA TRP A 196 19.30 -10.70 4.61
C TRP A 196 19.94 -9.46 5.25
N GLY A 197 21.21 -9.19 4.97
CA GLY A 197 21.89 -7.96 5.39
C GLY A 197 21.25 -6.70 4.77
N ILE A 198 20.96 -6.74 3.46
CA ILE A 198 20.27 -5.64 2.76
C ILE A 198 18.86 -5.45 3.34
N LEU A 199 18.11 -6.53 3.56
CA LEU A 199 16.78 -6.46 4.16
C LEU A 199 16.82 -5.87 5.57
N ALA A 200 17.76 -6.32 6.41
CA ALA A 200 17.94 -5.81 7.76
C ALA A 200 18.24 -4.31 7.76
N LEU A 201 19.11 -3.83 6.86
CA LEU A 201 19.42 -2.42 6.71
C LEU A 201 18.19 -1.60 6.28
N LEU A 202 17.41 -2.11 5.31
CA LEU A 202 16.21 -1.45 4.83
C LEU A 202 15.15 -1.31 5.93
N LEU A 203 15.03 -2.33 6.79
CA LEU A 203 14.09 -2.33 7.91
C LEU A 203 14.61 -1.57 9.13
N ALA A 204 15.92 -1.36 9.26
CA ALA A 204 16.51 -0.70 10.42
C ALA A 204 16.00 0.74 10.60
N LEU A 205 15.90 1.51 9.52
CA LEU A 205 15.46 2.91 9.59
C LEU A 205 14.00 3.07 10.05
N PRO A 206 12.98 2.42 9.43
CA PRO A 206 11.61 2.52 9.91
C PRO A 206 11.46 1.96 11.33
N THR A 207 12.17 0.87 11.66
CA THR A 207 12.18 0.32 13.02
C THR A 207 12.73 1.33 14.03
N LEU A 208 13.82 2.02 13.69
CA LEU A 208 14.39 3.07 14.53
C LEU A 208 13.41 4.22 14.76
N VAL A 209 12.71 4.67 13.72
CA VAL A 209 11.68 5.73 13.84
C VAL A 209 10.57 5.31 14.79
N ILE A 210 10.09 4.06 14.68
CA ILE A 210 9.07 3.50 15.57
C ILE A 210 9.58 3.48 17.01
N ILE A 211 10.79 2.96 17.24
CA ILE A 211 11.39 2.90 18.59
C ILE A 211 11.54 4.30 19.19
N LEU A 212 12.05 5.26 18.43
CA LEU A 212 12.20 6.64 18.90
C LEU A 212 10.85 7.28 19.24
N GLY A 213 9.82 7.01 18.43
CA GLY A 213 8.45 7.46 18.71
C GLY A 213 7.89 6.85 20.01
N LEU A 214 8.12 5.56 20.24
CA LEU A 214 7.71 4.86 21.46
C LEU A 214 8.46 5.33 22.72
N LEU A 215 9.70 5.79 22.58
CA LEU A 215 10.51 6.30 23.69
C LEU A 215 10.28 7.79 23.99
N ALA A 216 9.71 8.54 23.03
CA ALA A 216 9.44 9.96 23.15
C ALA A 216 8.01 10.29 23.63
N GLY A 217 7.12 9.29 23.66
CA GLY A 217 5.81 9.35 24.33
C GLY A 217 5.90 8.91 25.77
#